data_AF-A0A0B1YPA1-F1
#
_entry.id   AF-A0A0B1YPA1-F1
#
_cell.length_a   1.000
_cell.length_b   1.000
_cell.length_c   1.000
_cell.angle_alpha   90.00
_cell.angle_beta   90.00
_cell.angle_gamma   90.00
#
_symmetry.space_group_name_H-M   'P 1'
#
loop_
_entity.id
_entity.type
_entity.pdbx_description
1 polymer ?
#
loop_
_entity_poly.entity_id
_entity_poly.type
_entity_poly.pdbx_seq_one_letter_code
_entity_poly.pdbx_strand_id
1 'polypeptide(L)'
;MRFIDDKESSGYVGAENNQNGSNAMNAEYLTPHELKIRRAVRSIAAFLSLAVLALLLPFVDAFRPAGESVATWWQRAGAPVAVFAFIAQNKSQYLGALLTPGSFTSAAFESLRGKYRRTHQMGLSAAIALTVLGTVVWGYGDCFIKAVEQAQAKFASHKVR
;
A
#
# COMPACT_ATOMS: atom_id res chain seq x y z
N MET A 1 -60.69 -13.12 -53.91
CA MET A 1 -60.74 -12.71 -52.50
C MET A 1 -59.40 -13.07 -51.89
N ARG A 2 -58.52 -12.09 -51.66
CA ARG A 2 -57.15 -12.29 -51.12
C ARG A 2 -57.24 -12.32 -49.60
N PHE A 3 -56.72 -13.38 -48.98
CA PHE A 3 -56.37 -13.38 -47.57
C PHE A 3 -55.03 -12.66 -47.42
N ILE A 4 -55.01 -11.60 -46.63
CA ILE A 4 -53.78 -10.90 -46.21
C ILE A 4 -53.39 -11.46 -44.85
N ASP A 5 -52.18 -12.01 -44.78
CA ASP A 5 -51.43 -12.34 -43.58
C ASP A 5 -51.11 -11.06 -42.80
N ASP A 6 -51.61 -10.92 -41.57
CA ASP A 6 -51.12 -9.96 -40.58
C ASP A 6 -50.22 -10.69 -39.58
N LYS A 7 -48.93 -10.76 -39.92
CA LYS A 7 -47.84 -10.96 -38.98
C LYS A 7 -46.75 -9.94 -39.30
N GLU A 8 -46.68 -8.88 -38.51
CA GLU A 8 -45.45 -8.29 -37.97
C GLU A 8 -45.73 -6.91 -37.38
N SER A 9 -45.33 -6.73 -36.12
CA SER A 9 -44.82 -5.48 -35.53
C SER A 9 -45.13 -5.44 -34.02
N SER A 10 -44.53 -6.37 -33.26
CA SER A 10 -44.31 -6.16 -31.83
C SER A 10 -42.83 -6.46 -31.56
N GLY A 11 -41.99 -5.60 -32.14
CA GLY A 11 -40.55 -5.64 -32.02
C GLY A 11 -40.06 -4.50 -31.14
N TYR A 12 -39.36 -4.88 -30.06
CA TYR A 12 -38.21 -4.16 -29.50
C TYR A 12 -38.38 -2.73 -28.98
N VAL A 13 -39.01 -2.55 -27.81
CA VAL A 13 -38.88 -1.30 -27.00
C VAL A 13 -38.48 -1.59 -25.53
N GLY A 14 -38.02 -2.82 -25.21
CA GLY A 14 -37.86 -3.27 -23.81
C GLY A 14 -36.43 -3.43 -23.26
N ALA A 15 -35.38 -3.47 -24.11
CA ALA A 15 -34.05 -3.92 -23.67
C ALA A 15 -33.06 -2.79 -23.32
N GLU A 16 -33.21 -1.60 -23.91
CA GLU A 16 -32.20 -0.53 -23.83
C GLU A 16 -32.31 0.29 -22.51
N ASN A 17 -33.52 0.40 -21.94
CA ASN A 17 -33.75 1.15 -20.69
C ASN A 17 -33.24 0.44 -19.43
N ASN A 18 -33.13 -0.89 -19.44
CA ASN A 18 -32.68 -1.65 -18.25
C ASN A 18 -31.15 -1.62 -18.09
N GLN A 19 -30.40 -1.55 -19.20
CA GLN A 19 -28.94 -1.34 -19.16
C GLN A 19 -28.57 0.06 -18.68
N ASN A 20 -29.29 1.11 -19.09
CA ASN A 20 -29.02 2.48 -18.63
C ASN A 20 -29.33 2.67 -17.14
N GLY A 21 -30.43 2.08 -16.63
CA GLY A 21 -30.74 2.10 -15.20
C GLY A 21 -29.71 1.35 -14.34
N SER A 22 -29.29 0.17 -14.78
CA SER A 22 -28.22 -0.61 -14.13
C SER A 22 -26.87 0.12 -14.16
N ASN A 23 -26.49 0.73 -15.29
CA ASN A 23 -25.24 1.46 -15.43
C ASN A 23 -25.21 2.74 -14.58
N ALA A 24 -26.31 3.49 -14.52
CA ALA A 24 -26.43 4.69 -13.69
C ALA A 24 -26.37 4.33 -12.20
N MET A 25 -27.12 3.31 -11.78
CA MET A 25 -27.11 2.81 -10.41
C MET A 25 -25.72 2.33 -10.01
N ASN A 26 -25.06 1.52 -10.85
CA ASN A 26 -23.70 1.04 -10.59
C ASN A 26 -22.69 2.21 -10.50
N ALA A 27 -22.77 3.21 -11.38
CA ALA A 27 -21.88 4.37 -11.36
C ALA A 27 -22.04 5.20 -10.07
N GLU A 28 -23.26 5.38 -9.59
CA GLU A 28 -23.54 6.09 -8.33
C GLU A 28 -22.97 5.36 -7.11
N TYR A 29 -23.02 4.02 -7.05
CA TYR A 29 -22.42 3.24 -5.95
C TYR A 29 -20.90 3.10 -6.05
N LEU A 30 -20.33 3.07 -7.26
CA LEU A 30 -18.89 2.89 -7.47
C LEU A 30 -18.09 4.14 -7.09
N THR A 31 -18.59 5.34 -7.36
CA THR A 31 -17.87 6.60 -7.09
C THR A 31 -17.50 6.81 -5.60
N PRO A 32 -18.39 6.65 -4.60
CA PRO A 32 -18.01 6.76 -3.19
C PRO A 32 -17.09 5.62 -2.73
N HIS A 33 -17.21 4.43 -3.32
CA HIS A 33 -16.36 3.28 -3.00
C HIS A 33 -14.93 3.47 -3.51
N GLU A 34 -14.77 3.96 -4.74
CA GLU A 34 -13.47 4.30 -5.32
C GLU A 34 -12.73 5.38 -4.53
N LEU A 35 -13.45 6.40 -4.04
CA LEU A 35 -12.87 7.46 -3.21
C LEU A 35 -12.27 6.90 -1.91
N LYS A 36 -12.96 5.94 -1.26
CA LYS A 36 -12.46 5.25 -0.06
C LYS A 36 -11.19 4.46 -0.38
N ILE A 37 -11.19 3.71 -1.48
CA ILE A 37 -10.01 2.95 -1.95
C ILE A 37 -8.82 3.89 -2.20
N ARG A 38 -9.03 4.98 -2.97
CA ARG A 38 -7.97 5.94 -3.29
C ARG A 38 -7.42 6.63 -2.05
N ARG A 39 -8.27 6.92 -1.05
CA ARG A 39 -7.83 7.49 0.22
C ARG A 39 -6.99 6.48 1.02
N ALA A 40 -7.42 5.22 1.06
CA ALA A 40 -6.66 4.16 1.73
C ALA A 40 -5.27 3.98 1.07
N VAL A 41 -5.21 3.86 -0.26
CA VAL A 41 -3.94 3.75 -1.00
C VAL A 41 -3.01 4.95 -0.72
N ARG A 42 -3.53 6.18 -0.74
CA ARG A 42 -2.74 7.38 -0.40
C ARG A 42 -2.23 7.35 1.04
N SER A 43 -3.04 6.90 1.99
CA SER A 43 -2.61 6.78 3.39
C SER A 43 -1.50 5.74 3.58
N ILE A 44 -1.61 4.58 2.91
CA ILE A 44 -0.58 3.54 2.93
C ILE A 44 0.73 4.09 2.37
N ALA A 45 0.67 4.75 1.20
CA ALA A 45 1.83 5.37 0.59
C ALA A 45 2.47 6.43 1.50
N ALA A 46 1.67 7.29 2.14
CA ALA A 46 2.17 8.30 3.06
C ALA A 46 2.92 7.69 4.26
N PHE A 47 2.36 6.66 4.91
CA PHE A 47 3.02 6.01 6.04
C PHE A 47 4.28 5.24 5.63
N LEU A 48 4.30 4.60 4.46
CA LEU A 48 5.52 3.96 3.95
C LEU A 48 6.60 5.00 3.65
N SER A 49 6.25 6.15 3.05
CA SER A 49 7.19 7.24 2.83
C SER A 49 7.74 7.80 4.14
N LEU A 50 6.90 7.96 5.17
CA LEU A 50 7.34 8.38 6.50
C LEU A 50 8.26 7.35 7.16
N ALA A 51 7.99 6.06 6.99
CA ALA A 51 8.87 5.00 7.48
C ALA A 51 10.25 5.07 6.81
N VAL A 52 10.30 5.23 5.48
CA VAL A 52 11.58 5.41 4.77
C VAL A 52 12.29 6.68 5.19
N LEU A 53 11.58 7.80 5.34
CA LEU A 53 12.17 9.06 5.78
C LEU A 53 12.75 8.95 7.20
N ALA A 54 12.02 8.28 8.12
CA ALA A 54 12.49 8.02 9.47
C ALA A 54 13.79 7.19 9.47
N LEU A 55 13.91 6.23 8.54
CA LEU A 55 15.13 5.46 8.36
C LEU A 55 16.28 6.32 7.82
N LEU A 56 16.03 7.35 7.01
CA LEU A 56 17.10 8.20 6.45
C LEU A 56 17.53 9.35 7.38
N LEU A 57 16.67 9.76 8.30
CA LEU A 57 16.93 10.89 9.21
C LEU A 57 18.25 10.81 10.00
N PRO A 58 18.71 9.65 10.50
CA PRO A 58 19.94 9.59 11.28
C PRO A 58 21.22 9.96 10.51
N PHE A 59 21.18 9.96 9.17
CA PHE A 59 22.30 10.41 8.34
C PHE A 59 22.39 11.93 8.20
N VAL A 60 21.39 12.66 8.71
CA VAL A 60 21.38 14.12 8.72
C VAL A 60 21.81 14.60 10.10
N ASP A 61 23.06 15.07 10.20
CA ASP A 61 23.67 15.50 11.47
C ASP A 61 22.86 16.58 12.20
N ALA A 62 22.10 17.41 11.48
CA ALA A 62 21.26 18.45 12.07
C ALA A 62 20.17 17.92 13.01
N PHE A 63 19.74 16.66 12.86
CA PHE A 63 18.71 16.04 13.70
C PHE A 63 19.28 15.16 14.81
N ARG A 64 20.60 14.99 14.86
CA ARG A 64 21.26 14.18 15.88
C ARG A 64 21.51 15.02 17.14
N PRO A 65 21.09 14.56 18.33
CA PRO A 65 21.41 15.24 19.58
C PRO A 65 22.92 15.32 19.79
N ALA A 66 23.40 16.47 20.29
CA ALA A 66 24.80 16.66 20.62
C ALA A 66 25.24 15.64 21.69
N GLY A 67 26.33 14.90 21.41
CA GLY A 67 26.87 13.88 22.30
C GLY A 67 26.35 12.46 22.06
N GLU A 68 25.39 12.23 21.16
CA GLU A 68 24.98 10.88 20.78
C GLU A 68 25.82 10.33 19.60
N SER A 69 26.20 9.05 19.72
CA SER A 69 26.86 8.32 18.63
C SER A 69 25.89 8.08 17.47
N VAL A 70 26.41 8.00 16.25
CA VAL A 70 25.60 7.68 15.06
C VAL A 70 24.93 6.30 15.23
N ALA A 71 25.63 5.34 15.83
CA ALA A 71 25.10 3.99 16.09
C ALA A 71 23.85 4.01 17.00
N THR A 72 23.91 4.76 18.10
CA THR A 72 22.78 4.90 19.03
C THR A 72 21.60 5.63 18.38
N TRP A 73 21.89 6.68 17.62
CA TRP A 73 20.85 7.46 16.95
C TRP A 73 20.15 6.66 15.84
N TRP A 74 20.93 5.91 15.05
CA TRP A 74 20.42 4.96 14.05
C TRP A 74 19.50 3.91 14.66
N GLN A 75 19.92 3.31 15.78
CA GLN A 75 19.10 2.32 16.49
C GLN A 75 17.73 2.90 16.89
N ARG A 76 17.68 4.12 17.43
CA ARG A 76 16.42 4.75 17.87
C ARG A 76 15.47 5.04 16.70
N ALA A 77 15.99 5.30 15.50
CA ALA A 77 15.18 5.50 14.32
C ALA A 77 14.42 4.23 13.87
N GLY A 78 14.84 3.03 14.30
CA GLY A 78 14.11 1.79 14.01
C GLY A 78 12.69 1.77 14.57
N ALA A 79 12.46 2.37 15.74
CA ALA A 79 11.14 2.41 16.37
C ALA A 79 10.08 3.16 15.54
N PRO A 80 10.28 4.42 15.12
CA PRO A 80 9.31 5.12 14.27
C PRO A 80 9.12 4.44 12.91
N VAL A 81 10.18 3.83 12.32
CA VAL A 81 10.07 3.02 11.10
C VAL A 81 9.08 1.88 11.30
N ALA A 82 9.25 1.11 12.39
CA ALA A 82 8.38 -0.02 12.70
C ALA A 82 6.93 0.41 12.93
N VAL A 83 6.70 1.52 13.65
CA VAL A 83 5.37 2.05 13.93
C VAL A 83 4.66 2.49 12.65
N PHE A 84 5.30 3.30 11.81
CA PHE A 84 4.68 3.78 10.58
C PHE A 84 4.40 2.63 9.60
N ALA A 85 5.33 1.69 9.48
CA ALA A 85 5.15 0.51 8.65
C ALA A 85 4.01 -0.39 9.17
N PHE A 86 3.89 -0.56 10.48
CA PHE A 86 2.78 -1.30 11.08
C PHE A 86 1.42 -0.61 10.84
N ILE A 87 1.35 0.71 10.94
CA ILE A 87 0.12 1.46 10.60
C ILE A 87 -0.22 1.27 9.10
N ALA A 88 0.78 1.33 8.21
CA ALA A 88 0.59 1.06 6.79
C ALA A 88 0.06 -0.36 6.53
N GLN A 89 0.59 -1.35 7.26
CA GLN A 89 0.13 -2.74 7.21
C GLN A 89 -1.35 -2.86 7.57
N ASN A 90 -1.77 -2.27 8.70
CA ASN A 90 -3.17 -2.28 9.14
C ASN A 90 -4.10 -1.61 8.11
N LYS A 91 -3.67 -0.48 7.53
CA LYS A 91 -4.43 0.19 6.45
C LYS A 91 -4.51 -0.65 5.18
N SER A 92 -3.44 -1.38 4.85
CA SER A 92 -3.44 -2.30 3.72
C SER A 92 -4.40 -3.46 3.95
N GLN A 93 -4.40 -4.08 5.12
CA GLN A 93 -5.37 -5.15 5.45
C GLN A 93 -6.83 -4.66 5.37
N TYR A 94 -7.11 -3.44 5.85
CA TYR A 94 -8.41 -2.81 5.69
C TYR A 94 -8.78 -2.61 4.20
N LEU A 95 -7.83 -2.17 3.37
CA LEU A 95 -8.04 -2.08 1.92
C LEU A 95 -8.32 -3.46 1.29
N GLY A 96 -7.60 -4.51 1.72
CA GLY A 96 -7.86 -5.87 1.28
C GLY A 96 -9.27 -6.37 1.62
N ALA A 97 -9.77 -6.02 2.82
CA ALA A 97 -11.14 -6.32 3.21
C ALA A 97 -12.16 -5.55 2.35
N LEU A 98 -11.91 -4.28 2.01
CA LEU A 98 -12.75 -3.51 1.08
C LEU A 98 -12.76 -4.06 -0.35
N LEU A 99 -11.67 -4.70 -0.78
CA LEU A 99 -11.55 -5.31 -2.11
C LEU A 99 -12.12 -6.74 -2.19
N THR A 100 -12.56 -7.32 -1.07
CA THR A 100 -13.14 -8.65 -1.00
C THR A 100 -14.63 -8.53 -0.69
N PRO A 101 -15.52 -8.50 -1.71
CA PRO A 101 -16.93 -8.30 -1.45
C PRO A 101 -17.54 -9.58 -0.84
N GLY A 102 -18.32 -9.40 0.23
CA GLY A 102 -19.38 -10.33 0.57
C GLY A 102 -20.56 -10.07 -0.36
N SER A 103 -20.86 -11.02 -1.25
CA SER A 103 -22.16 -11.21 -1.92
C SER A 103 -22.62 -10.34 -3.11
N PHE A 104 -21.91 -9.31 -3.60
CA PHE A 104 -22.37 -8.58 -4.81
C PHE A 104 -21.24 -8.26 -5.80
N THR A 105 -21.03 -9.16 -6.77
CA THR A 105 -20.03 -9.02 -7.84
C THR A 105 -20.66 -8.38 -9.08
N SER A 106 -20.60 -7.05 -9.21
CA SER A 106 -20.80 -6.39 -10.50
C SER A 106 -19.51 -6.45 -11.33
N ALA A 107 -19.60 -6.57 -12.65
CA ALA A 107 -18.43 -6.63 -13.54
C ALA A 107 -17.47 -5.43 -13.36
N ALA A 108 -18.01 -4.28 -12.98
CA ALA A 108 -17.24 -3.08 -12.62
C ALA A 108 -16.37 -3.29 -11.37
N PHE A 109 -16.88 -4.00 -10.35
CA PHE A 109 -16.13 -4.28 -9.12
C PHE A 109 -14.94 -5.22 -9.35
N GLU A 110 -15.09 -6.21 -10.23
CA GLU A 110 -13.99 -7.11 -10.59
C GLU A 110 -12.90 -6.39 -11.41
N SER A 111 -13.27 -5.46 -12.29
CA SER A 111 -12.28 -4.61 -12.98
C SER A 111 -11.46 -3.76 -12.00
N LEU A 112 -12.12 -3.24 -10.96
CA LEU A 112 -11.50 -2.42 -9.92
C LEU A 112 -10.58 -3.26 -9.02
N ARG A 113 -11.04 -4.46 -8.65
CA ARG A 113 -10.26 -5.45 -7.89
C ARG A 113 -8.99 -5.83 -8.64
N GLY A 114 -9.10 -6.15 -9.94
CA GLY A 114 -7.94 -6.45 -10.78
C GLY A 114 -6.90 -5.32 -10.77
N LYS A 115 -7.35 -4.07 -10.84
CA LYS A 115 -6.49 -2.88 -10.83
C LYS A 115 -5.75 -2.68 -9.50
N TYR A 116 -6.43 -2.81 -8.37
CA TYR A 116 -5.85 -2.49 -7.05
C TYR A 116 -5.24 -3.69 -6.31
N ARG A 117 -5.53 -4.93 -6.72
CA ARG A 117 -5.00 -6.13 -6.06
C ARG A 117 -3.47 -6.17 -6.03
N ARG A 118 -2.82 -5.82 -7.15
CA ARG A 118 -1.34 -5.80 -7.23
C ARG A 118 -0.76 -4.71 -6.32
N THR A 119 -1.32 -3.50 -6.36
CA THR A 119 -0.90 -2.38 -5.50
C THR A 119 -1.08 -2.72 -4.02
N HIS A 120 -2.20 -3.36 -3.66
CA HIS A 120 -2.46 -3.83 -2.30
C HIS A 120 -1.44 -4.88 -1.84
N GLN A 121 -1.17 -5.90 -2.66
CA GLN A 121 -0.19 -6.95 -2.30
C GLN A 121 1.23 -6.38 -2.15
N MET A 122 1.64 -5.48 -3.05
CA MET A 122 2.94 -4.81 -2.95
C MET A 122 3.03 -3.92 -1.71
N GLY A 123 1.97 -3.13 -1.43
CA GLY A 123 1.92 -2.27 -0.25
C GLY A 123 1.96 -3.07 1.06
N LEU A 124 1.23 -4.19 1.14
CA LEU A 124 1.25 -5.08 2.30
C LEU A 124 2.62 -5.72 2.52
N SER A 125 3.22 -6.25 1.45
CA SER A 125 4.55 -6.87 1.52
C SER A 125 5.62 -5.86 1.93
N ALA A 126 5.59 -4.65 1.36
CA ALA A 126 6.50 -3.57 1.74
C ALA A 126 6.32 -3.16 3.20
N ALA A 127 5.08 -3.00 3.67
CA ALA A 127 4.77 -2.65 5.05
C ALA A 127 5.30 -3.69 6.04
N ILE A 128 5.09 -4.99 5.77
CA ILE A 128 5.62 -6.07 6.61
C ILE A 128 7.14 -6.04 6.64
N ALA A 129 7.80 -5.91 5.48
CA ALA A 129 9.25 -5.85 5.39
C ALA A 129 9.82 -4.67 6.19
N LEU A 130 9.25 -3.47 6.04
CA LEU A 130 9.65 -2.28 6.78
C LEU A 130 9.41 -2.41 8.29
N THR A 131 8.33 -3.06 8.73
CA THR A 131 8.07 -3.31 10.16
C THR A 131 9.15 -4.20 10.77
N VAL A 132 9.49 -5.29 10.09
CA VAL A 132 10.55 -6.21 10.51
C VAL A 132 11.90 -5.50 10.53
N LEU A 133 12.23 -4.77 9.46
CA LEU A 133 13.47 -4.00 9.38
C LEU A 133 13.57 -2.96 10.50
N GLY A 134 12.50 -2.19 10.74
CA GLY A 134 12.46 -1.20 11.83
C GLY A 134 12.70 -1.85 13.19
N THR A 135 12.11 -3.03 13.43
CA THR A 135 12.27 -3.76 14.69
C THR A 135 13.69 -4.29 14.85
N VAL A 136 14.31 -4.79 13.78
CA VAL A 136 15.71 -5.24 13.79
C VAL A 136 16.66 -4.07 14.03
N VAL A 137 16.47 -2.94 13.33
CA VAL A 137 17.27 -1.73 13.56
C VAL A 137 17.11 -1.23 14.99
N TRP A 138 15.89 -1.28 15.54
CA TRP A 138 15.63 -0.86 16.91
C TRP A 138 16.28 -1.75 17.96
N GLY A 139 16.26 -3.06 17.76
CA GLY A 139 16.85 -4.03 18.70
C GLY A 139 18.37 -4.17 18.58
N TYR A 140 18.92 -4.05 17.38
CA TYR A 140 20.30 -4.46 17.06
C TYR A 140 21.09 -3.43 16.23
N GLY A 141 20.56 -2.23 16.03
CA GLY A 141 21.17 -1.23 15.15
C GLY A 141 22.58 -0.80 15.57
N ASP A 142 22.85 -0.73 16.87
CA ASP A 142 24.16 -0.37 17.38
C ASP A 142 25.20 -1.48 17.19
N CYS A 143 24.82 -2.74 17.40
CA CYS A 143 25.65 -3.92 17.14
C CYS A 143 26.09 -3.98 15.67
N PHE A 144 25.18 -3.68 14.73
CA PHE A 144 25.48 -3.70 13.31
C PHE A 144 26.53 -2.63 12.93
N ILE A 145 26.33 -1.39 13.36
CA ILE A 145 27.26 -0.28 13.06
C ILE A 145 28.63 -0.56 13.67
N LYS A 146 28.70 -0.98 14.94
CA LYS A 146 29.95 -1.33 15.61
C LYS A 146 30.69 -2.47 14.88
N ALA A 147 29.98 -3.49 14.41
CA ALA A 147 30.57 -4.59 13.65
C ALA A 147 31.17 -4.12 12.31
N VAL A 148 30.48 -3.20 11.61
CA VAL A 148 30.98 -2.60 10.36
C VAL A 148 32.24 -1.78 10.63
N GLU A 149 32.26 -0.95 11.67
CA GLU A 149 33.44 -0.17 12.07
C GLU A 149 34.65 -1.06 12.39
N GLN A 150 34.42 -2.15 13.15
CA GLN A 150 35.48 -3.13 13.46
C GLN A 150 36.02 -3.82 12.21
N ALA A 151 35.14 -4.19 11.27
CA ALA A 151 35.57 -4.79 10.02
C ALA A 151 36.44 -3.83 9.20
N GLN A 152 36.03 -2.57 9.08
CA GLN A 152 36.81 -1.53 8.38
C GLN A 152 38.18 -1.30 9.01
N ALA A 153 38.25 -1.20 10.34
CA ALA A 153 39.51 -1.04 11.06
C ALA A 153 40.46 -2.22 10.81
N LYS A 154 39.95 -3.45 10.79
CA LYS A 154 40.74 -4.66 10.50
C LYS A 154 41.30 -4.62 9.08
N PHE A 155 40.49 -4.28 8.07
CA PHE A 155 40.96 -4.17 6.69
C PHE A 155 42.00 -3.06 6.50
N ALA A 156 41.84 -1.91 7.17
CA ALA A 156 42.81 -0.82 7.11
C ALA A 156 44.17 -1.24 7.69
N SER A 157 44.19 -1.95 8.82
CA SER A 157 45.42 -2.44 9.45
C SER A 157 46.20 -3.45 8.60
N HIS A 158 45.51 -4.23 7.76
CA HIS A 158 46.13 -5.23 6.89
C HIS A 158 46.77 -4.62 5.63
N LYS A 159 46.34 -3.42 5.24
CA LYS A 159 46.83 -2.72 4.03
C LYS A 159 48.11 -1.90 4.28
N VAL A 160 48.53 -1.75 5.54
CA VAL A 160 49.68 -0.93 5.97
C VAL A 160 50.94 -1.80 6.19
N ARG A 161 50.84 -3.12 6.05
CA ARG A 161 51.98 -4.06 6.00
C ARG A 161 52.30 -4.44 4.56
#